data_AF-A0A1U7Z9Z5-F1
#
_entry.id   AF-A0A1U7Z9Z5-F1
#
_cell.length_a   1.000
_cell.length_b   1.000
_cell.length_c   1.000
_cell.angle_alpha   90.00
_cell.angle_beta   90.00
_cell.angle_gamma   90.00
#
_symmetry.space_group_name_H-M   'P 1'
#
loop_
_entity.id
_entity.type
_entity.pdbx_description
1 polymer ?
#
loop_
_entity_poly.entity_id
_entity_poly.type
_entity_poly.pdbx_seq_one_letter_code
_entity_poly.pdbx_strand_id
1 'polypeptide(L)'
;MPQTSIYIAWDKKKEACLKIPLNMATNIYYLLPNFGFLLLAALMIFTQHSSCNHVGVSEDGYLETLVESSGSEDPLPYSTRNYGINHDFGDDEWKMVGKKGKQFIVNDQPFYVNGFNTYWLMVLAADQSTRGKVTELFQQASSVGLTVCRTWAFNDGQWRALQKSPSVYDEEVFKALDFVVSEAKKHKIRLILPLVNNWDAYGGKAQYVKWGKDAGLNLTSNDDFFSNPTLKSYYKAHVKTVLTRVNTLTNVSYKDDPTIFAWELMNEPRCESDPSGNKLQAWIQEMAVYVKSIDPNHLLEIGVEGFYGPSKPDRVQFNPNTYAQQVGTDFIRNHQALGVDFASVHIYADSWISQSISDAHIQFVKSWMQAHIEDAETLGMPVVFGEFGVSAKDGGYNSSFRDTFISTVYKTVLDSTRKGGSGSGTFVWQLFPEGTDYMDDGYAIVLSRSPSTSNIISLQSTRLMIFNSLCSWNCRWSCRKKNALHHFLFPDE
;
A
#
# COMPACT_ATOMS: atom_id res chain seq x y z
N MET A 1 44.96 27.88 52.11
CA MET A 1 43.54 27.68 52.51
C MET A 1 42.76 28.93 52.15
N PRO A 2 41.50 28.84 51.67
CA PRO A 2 40.67 27.66 51.43
C PRO A 2 40.42 27.42 49.92
N GLN A 3 40.61 26.19 49.42
CA GLN A 3 39.65 25.06 49.26
C GLN A 3 38.96 25.05 47.87
N THR A 4 39.33 24.17 46.93
CA THR A 4 38.79 22.80 46.64
C THR A 4 37.28 22.78 46.37
N SER A 5 36.70 22.18 45.32
CA SER A 5 37.08 21.17 44.32
C SER A 5 36.08 21.24 43.15
N ILE A 6 36.32 20.56 42.02
CA ILE A 6 35.37 19.63 41.36
C ILE A 6 36.11 18.79 40.30
N TYR A 7 35.73 17.51 40.26
CA TYR A 7 36.33 16.38 39.56
C TYR A 7 36.07 16.32 38.05
N ILE A 8 36.94 15.59 37.36
CA ILE A 8 36.84 15.13 35.97
C ILE A 8 35.77 14.03 35.84
N ALA A 9 34.96 14.09 34.77
CA ALA A 9 34.39 12.90 34.15
C ALA A 9 34.33 13.09 32.62
N TRP A 10 34.82 12.09 31.90
CA TRP A 10 34.83 11.95 30.44
C TRP A 10 33.42 11.82 29.86
N ASP A 11 33.18 12.44 28.69
CA ASP A 11 32.25 11.89 27.70
C ASP A 11 32.80 12.07 26.28
N LYS A 12 32.80 10.97 25.52
CA LYS A 12 33.26 10.85 24.14
C LYS A 12 32.03 10.72 23.24
N LYS A 13 31.79 11.74 22.40
CA LYS A 13 31.38 11.63 20.97
C LYS A 13 30.70 12.94 20.51
N LYS A 14 31.48 13.83 19.89
CA LYS A 14 31.02 14.73 18.81
C LYS A 14 32.21 15.03 17.92
N GLU A 15 31.97 14.97 16.61
CA GLU A 15 32.49 15.79 15.51
C GLU A 15 32.47 14.95 14.22
N ALA A 16 31.54 15.20 13.30
CA ALA A 16 31.58 16.25 12.27
C ALA A 16 32.48 15.84 11.09
N CYS A 17 31.87 15.43 9.97
CA CYS A 17 32.57 15.23 8.70
C CYS A 17 32.41 16.48 7.82
N LEU A 18 33.51 17.21 7.69
CA LEU A 18 33.74 18.29 6.75
C LEU A 18 33.99 17.71 5.33
N LYS A 19 33.36 18.29 4.31
CA LYS A 19 33.72 18.18 2.89
C LYS A 19 34.70 19.31 2.54
N ILE A 20 35.83 19.05 1.87
CA ILE A 20 36.48 19.95 0.87
C ILE A 20 37.28 19.11 -0.17
N PRO A 21 37.27 19.45 -1.48
CA PRO A 21 37.93 18.73 -2.59
C PRO A 21 39.29 19.36 -3.02
N LEU A 22 40.06 18.75 -3.95
CA LEU A 22 40.68 19.41 -5.12
C LEU A 22 41.53 18.50 -6.05
N ASN A 23 41.16 18.55 -7.34
CA ASN A 23 41.90 18.59 -8.63
C ASN A 23 43.34 18.06 -8.88
N MET A 24 43.43 17.31 -10.00
CA MET A 24 44.34 17.35 -11.17
C MET A 24 45.74 17.98 -11.05
N ALA A 25 46.79 17.24 -11.47
CA ALA A 25 47.39 17.37 -12.81
C ALA A 25 48.70 16.54 -12.98
N THR A 26 48.85 15.95 -14.19
CA THR A 26 50.09 15.61 -14.95
C THR A 26 51.09 14.57 -14.46
N ASN A 27 51.14 13.40 -15.13
CA ASN A 27 52.16 13.14 -16.18
C ASN A 27 51.85 11.84 -16.97
N ILE A 28 51.91 11.95 -18.30
CA ILE A 28 51.89 10.87 -19.31
C ILE A 28 53.33 10.66 -19.78
N TYR A 29 53.79 9.43 -20.03
CA TYR A 29 54.49 8.99 -21.26
C TYR A 29 55.01 7.52 -21.14
N TYR A 30 54.38 6.61 -21.90
CA TYR A 30 54.95 5.61 -22.82
C TYR A 30 56.12 4.66 -22.41
N LEU A 31 55.86 3.33 -22.44
CA LEU A 31 56.38 2.32 -23.40
C LEU A 31 56.35 0.87 -22.84
N LEU A 32 55.62 -0.01 -23.53
CA LEU A 32 55.69 -1.48 -23.54
C LEU A 32 57.02 -1.98 -24.16
N PRO A 33 57.29 -3.30 -24.32
CA PRO A 33 56.98 -4.49 -23.51
C PRO A 33 58.25 -5.36 -23.30
N ASN A 34 58.19 -6.53 -22.65
CA ASN A 34 58.86 -7.74 -23.18
C ASN A 34 58.56 -9.05 -22.41
N PHE A 35 58.10 -10.02 -23.19
CA PHE A 35 58.33 -11.47 -23.17
C PHE A 35 58.02 -12.32 -21.93
N GLY A 36 57.14 -13.30 -22.19
CA GLY A 36 56.91 -14.45 -21.33
C GLY A 36 57.78 -15.66 -21.67
N PHE A 37 57.32 -16.76 -21.06
CA PHE A 37 57.66 -18.18 -21.22
C PHE A 37 58.68 -18.81 -20.25
N LEU A 38 58.14 -19.77 -19.47
CA LEU A 38 58.64 -21.13 -19.21
C LEU A 38 59.84 -21.32 -18.24
N LEU A 39 59.59 -21.82 -17.01
CA LEU A 39 59.68 -23.25 -16.61
C LEU A 39 59.74 -23.41 -15.06
N LEU A 40 59.09 -24.48 -14.58
CA LEU A 40 59.37 -25.31 -13.39
C LEU A 40 59.22 -24.65 -11.99
N ALA A 41 58.12 -24.89 -11.27
CA ALA A 41 57.80 -26.11 -10.50
C ALA A 41 58.75 -26.38 -9.32
N ALA A 42 58.34 -25.89 -8.13
CA ALA A 42 58.56 -26.57 -6.85
C ALA A 42 57.70 -25.90 -5.77
N LEU A 43 56.52 -26.47 -5.50
CA LEU A 43 56.05 -26.76 -4.14
C LEU A 43 54.67 -27.40 -4.21
N MET A 44 54.69 -28.70 -3.96
CA MET A 44 53.54 -29.58 -3.83
C MET A 44 53.44 -29.97 -2.36
N ILE A 45 52.21 -30.22 -1.89
CA ILE A 45 51.80 -31.01 -0.71
C ILE A 45 51.70 -30.19 0.59
N PHE A 46 50.52 -29.92 1.18
CA PHE A 46 49.36 -30.77 1.40
C PHE A 46 48.01 -30.14 0.97
N THR A 47 47.36 -30.78 -0.01
CA THR A 47 45.90 -30.91 -0.12
C THR A 47 45.60 -32.37 -0.50
N GLN A 48 45.02 -33.16 0.38
CA GLN A 48 44.22 -34.36 0.03
C GLN A 48 42.76 -33.86 0.01
N HIS A 49 42.01 -33.81 -1.11
CA HIS A 49 41.41 -34.91 -1.90
C HIS A 49 40.62 -35.89 -1.01
N SER A 50 39.31 -36.15 -1.18
CA SER A 50 38.42 -35.93 -2.32
C SER A 50 36.95 -36.02 -1.89
N SER A 51 36.08 -35.33 -2.65
CA SER A 51 34.73 -35.74 -3.05
C SER A 51 33.74 -36.20 -1.96
N CYS A 52 32.72 -35.38 -1.73
CA CYS A 52 31.38 -35.92 -1.51
C CYS A 52 30.31 -34.98 -2.11
N ASN A 53 29.67 -35.49 -3.17
CA ASN A 53 28.31 -35.26 -3.62
C ASN A 53 27.65 -33.90 -3.34
N HIS A 54 27.43 -33.16 -4.42
CA HIS A 54 26.30 -32.25 -4.51
C HIS A 54 25.00 -33.07 -4.41
N VAL A 55 24.40 -33.09 -3.22
CA VAL A 55 22.95 -33.25 -3.08
C VAL A 55 22.42 -31.85 -2.89
N GLY A 56 21.86 -31.30 -3.97
CA GLY A 56 20.98 -30.13 -3.85
C GLY A 56 19.71 -30.59 -3.14
N VAL A 57 19.55 -30.19 -1.88
CA VAL A 57 18.25 -30.22 -1.22
C VAL A 57 17.70 -28.81 -1.37
N SER A 58 16.65 -28.68 -2.17
CA SER A 58 15.87 -27.45 -2.32
C SER A 58 15.12 -27.18 -1.02
N GLU A 59 15.52 -26.13 -0.29
CA GLU A 59 14.68 -25.55 0.78
C GLU A 59 13.33 -25.05 0.24
N ASP A 60 13.19 -24.87 -1.08
CA ASP A 60 11.94 -24.49 -1.75
C ASP A 60 10.86 -25.58 -1.67
N GLY A 61 11.26 -26.87 -1.62
CA GLY A 61 10.31 -28.00 -1.63
C GLY A 61 9.64 -28.24 -0.28
N TYR A 62 10.36 -27.97 0.82
CA TYR A 62 9.88 -28.23 2.19
C TYR A 62 8.78 -27.26 2.62
N LEU A 63 8.82 -26.01 2.14
CA LEU A 63 7.79 -25.01 2.43
C LEU A 63 6.51 -25.27 1.62
N GLU A 64 6.62 -25.83 0.40
CA GLU A 64 5.46 -26.27 -0.39
C GLU A 64 4.74 -27.47 0.24
N THR A 65 5.48 -28.48 0.74
CA THR A 65 4.88 -29.68 1.35
C THR A 65 4.20 -29.41 2.70
N LEU A 66 4.75 -28.50 3.51
CA LEU A 66 4.13 -28.07 4.77
C LEU A 66 2.84 -27.27 4.57
N VAL A 67 2.69 -26.62 3.42
CA VAL A 67 1.51 -25.79 3.10
C VAL A 67 0.42 -26.62 2.41
N GLU A 68 0.77 -27.59 1.56
CA GLU A 68 -0.20 -28.46 0.89
C GLU A 68 -0.79 -29.54 1.81
N SER A 69 -0.02 -30.07 2.77
CA SER A 69 -0.52 -31.10 3.72
C SER A 69 -1.55 -30.58 4.73
N SER A 70 -1.74 -29.27 4.84
CA SER A 70 -2.78 -28.65 5.67
C SER A 70 -4.14 -28.48 4.97
N GLY A 71 -4.21 -28.81 3.67
CA GLY A 71 -5.36 -28.51 2.81
C GLY A 71 -6.31 -29.68 2.49
N SER A 72 -6.17 -30.84 3.14
CA SER A 72 -6.95 -32.03 2.76
C SER A 72 -7.39 -32.90 3.94
N GLU A 73 -8.34 -32.44 4.76
CA GLU A 73 -9.27 -33.33 5.48
C GLU A 73 -10.65 -32.66 5.66
N ASP A 74 -11.71 -33.45 5.51
CA ASP A 74 -13.12 -33.07 5.46
C ASP A 74 -13.67 -32.36 6.72
N PRO A 75 -14.77 -31.58 6.60
CA PRO A 75 -15.27 -30.71 7.66
C PRO A 75 -16.17 -31.46 8.66
N LEU A 76 -15.75 -31.52 9.94
CA LEU A 76 -16.60 -31.94 11.06
C LEU A 76 -17.01 -30.73 11.92
N PRO A 77 -18.18 -30.80 12.60
CA PRO A 77 -19.02 -29.64 12.85
C PRO A 77 -18.49 -28.75 13.99
N TYR A 78 -18.66 -27.45 13.80
CA TYR A 78 -18.31 -26.40 14.75
C TYR A 78 -19.07 -26.61 16.08
N SER A 79 -18.37 -27.15 17.07
CA SER A 79 -18.78 -27.13 18.48
C SER A 79 -18.09 -25.95 19.15
N THR A 80 -18.87 -24.91 19.43
CA THR A 80 -18.46 -23.74 20.20
C THR A 80 -18.13 -24.15 21.64
N ARG A 81 -16.84 -24.36 21.92
CA ARG A 81 -16.31 -24.29 23.29
C ARG A 81 -15.49 -23.01 23.44
N ASN A 82 -16.10 -22.05 24.13
CA ASN A 82 -15.45 -20.89 24.73
C ASN A 82 -14.27 -21.36 25.59
N TYR A 83 -13.05 -21.16 25.10
CA TYR A 83 -11.88 -20.98 25.94
C TYR A 83 -11.44 -19.53 25.81
N GLY A 84 -11.94 -18.70 26.71
CA GLY A 84 -11.40 -17.37 26.95
C GLY A 84 -9.99 -17.50 27.46
N ILE A 85 -9.02 -17.31 26.58
CA ILE A 85 -7.64 -17.03 26.96
C ILE A 85 -7.46 -15.53 26.78
N ASN A 86 -7.66 -14.79 27.88
CA ASN A 86 -7.15 -13.43 28.03
C ASN A 86 -5.62 -13.52 27.99
N HIS A 87 -5.05 -13.43 26.79
CA HIS A 87 -3.67 -13.02 26.67
C HIS A 87 -3.61 -11.49 26.73
N ASP A 88 -3.39 -11.00 27.94
CA ASP A 88 -2.87 -9.66 28.20
C ASP A 88 -1.41 -9.64 27.70
N PHE A 89 -1.24 -9.41 26.39
CA PHE A 89 0.04 -9.06 25.80
C PHE A 89 0.21 -7.56 26.02
N GLY A 90 1.18 -7.18 26.86
CA GLY A 90 1.52 -5.78 27.09
C GLY A 90 1.68 -5.03 25.77
N ASP A 91 1.09 -3.83 25.70
CA ASP A 91 1.00 -2.96 24.54
C ASP A 91 2.18 -3.09 23.57
N ASP A 92 2.02 -3.92 22.53
CA ASP A 92 2.73 -3.71 21.27
C ASP A 92 2.22 -2.36 20.76
N GLU A 93 2.97 -1.30 21.09
CA GLU A 93 2.62 0.09 20.84
C GLU A 93 2.10 0.24 19.40
N TRP A 94 0.85 0.70 19.24
CA TRP A 94 0.20 0.88 17.94
C TRP A 94 0.88 2.03 17.20
N LYS A 95 1.99 1.75 16.50
CA LYS A 95 2.85 2.76 15.86
C LYS A 95 2.48 3.08 14.42
N MET A 96 2.97 4.24 14.00
CA MET A 96 2.94 4.73 12.63
C MET A 96 3.59 3.74 11.68
N VAL A 97 3.05 3.64 10.47
CA VAL A 97 3.68 2.92 9.37
C VAL A 97 4.73 3.82 8.75
N GLY A 98 5.94 3.31 8.60
CA GLY A 98 7.02 3.95 7.87
C GLY A 98 7.37 3.19 6.60
N LYS A 99 8.42 3.65 5.91
CA LYS A 99 9.05 2.89 4.83
C LYS A 99 10.56 2.79 5.03
N LYS A 100 11.13 1.70 4.53
CA LYS A 100 12.58 1.49 4.46
C LYS A 100 12.93 0.95 3.09
N GLY A 101 13.44 1.83 2.23
CA GLY A 101 13.62 1.54 0.81
C GLY A 101 12.29 1.15 0.19
N LYS A 102 12.23 -0.06 -0.38
CA LYS A 102 11.08 -0.56 -1.13
C LYS A 102 10.03 -1.34 -0.33
N GLN A 103 10.10 -1.30 1.00
CA GLN A 103 9.16 -2.00 1.89
C GLN A 103 8.57 -1.05 2.93
N PHE A 104 7.32 -1.30 3.32
CA PHE A 104 6.75 -0.68 4.52
C PHE A 104 7.29 -1.35 5.78
N ILE A 105 7.32 -0.58 6.87
CA ILE A 105 7.74 -1.08 8.18
C ILE A 105 6.83 -0.59 9.30
N VAL A 106 6.66 -1.41 10.33
CA VAL A 106 6.08 -1.04 11.62
C VAL A 106 6.99 -1.64 12.69
N ASN A 107 7.42 -0.85 13.68
CA ASN A 107 8.33 -1.34 14.73
C ASN A 107 9.61 -2.04 14.18
N ASP A 108 10.22 -1.47 13.14
CA ASP A 108 11.40 -2.03 12.45
C ASP A 108 11.20 -3.44 11.84
N GLN A 109 9.95 -3.92 11.76
CA GLN A 109 9.56 -5.15 11.08
C GLN A 109 8.90 -4.83 9.73
N PRO A 110 9.08 -5.67 8.69
CA PRO A 110 8.37 -5.53 7.43
C PRO A 110 6.85 -5.50 7.65
N PHE A 111 6.14 -4.73 6.84
CA PHE A 111 4.68 -4.65 6.90
C PHE A 111 4.06 -4.78 5.50
N TYR A 112 3.83 -6.02 5.08
CA TYR A 112 3.10 -6.36 3.87
C TYR A 112 1.59 -6.34 4.12
N VAL A 113 0.85 -5.76 3.18
CA VAL A 113 -0.59 -5.48 3.35
C VAL A 113 -1.45 -6.47 2.56
N ASN A 114 -2.35 -7.15 3.26
CA ASN A 114 -3.59 -7.61 2.65
C ASN A 114 -4.72 -6.71 3.14
N GLY A 115 -5.33 -5.97 2.23
CA GLY A 115 -6.29 -4.93 2.52
C GLY A 115 -7.54 -5.02 1.66
N PHE A 116 -8.44 -4.06 1.85
CA PHE A 116 -9.72 -3.99 1.17
C PHE A 116 -10.19 -2.55 1.00
N ASN A 117 -11.08 -2.33 0.04
CA ASN A 117 -11.75 -1.06 -0.16
C ASN A 117 -13.18 -1.10 0.39
N THR A 118 -13.60 0.02 0.97
CA THR A 118 -15.01 0.34 1.25
C THR A 118 -15.24 1.83 1.26
N TYR A 119 -15.89 2.35 0.23
CA TYR A 119 -16.06 3.79 0.05
C TYR A 119 -17.10 4.43 0.98
N TRP A 120 -18.02 3.65 1.53
CA TRP A 120 -19.27 4.13 2.12
C TRP A 120 -19.27 4.27 3.64
N LEU A 121 -18.15 3.96 4.32
CA LEU A 121 -18.09 3.86 5.78
C LEU A 121 -18.60 5.11 6.49
N MET A 122 -18.15 6.29 6.05
CA MET A 122 -18.56 7.57 6.62
C MET A 122 -20.07 7.81 6.46
N VAL A 123 -20.65 7.44 5.31
CA VAL A 123 -22.07 7.61 5.03
C VAL A 123 -22.95 6.73 5.91
N LEU A 124 -22.58 5.46 6.13
CA LEU A 124 -23.33 4.60 7.05
C LEU A 124 -23.08 4.96 8.51
N ALA A 125 -21.85 5.37 8.88
CA ALA A 125 -21.54 5.82 10.23
C ALA A 125 -22.29 7.10 10.62
N ALA A 126 -22.67 7.96 9.66
CA ALA A 126 -23.43 9.18 9.93
C ALA A 126 -24.86 8.90 10.43
N ASP A 127 -25.37 7.69 10.25
CA ASP A 127 -26.71 7.30 10.69
C ASP A 127 -26.64 6.24 11.78
N GLN A 128 -27.21 6.56 12.94
CA GLN A 128 -27.19 5.67 14.10
C GLN A 128 -27.75 4.27 13.80
N SER A 129 -28.73 4.16 12.89
CA SER A 129 -29.36 2.88 12.54
C SER A 129 -28.47 1.97 11.70
N THR A 130 -27.51 2.54 10.95
CA THR A 130 -26.60 1.79 10.07
C THR A 130 -25.15 1.83 10.53
N ARG A 131 -24.79 2.65 11.52
CA ARG A 131 -23.43 2.75 12.10
C ARG A 131 -22.86 1.40 12.53
N GLY A 132 -23.70 0.50 13.03
CA GLY A 132 -23.29 -0.87 13.41
C GLY A 132 -22.68 -1.68 12.24
N LYS A 133 -23.01 -1.34 10.99
CA LYS A 133 -22.44 -1.99 9.79
C LYS A 133 -20.95 -1.73 9.61
N VAL A 134 -20.44 -0.59 10.09
CA VAL A 134 -19.00 -0.31 10.09
C VAL A 134 -18.27 -1.21 11.08
N THR A 135 -18.81 -1.38 12.29
CA THR A 135 -18.28 -2.34 13.29
C THR A 135 -18.32 -3.76 12.76
N GLU A 136 -19.45 -4.19 12.18
CA GLU A 136 -19.62 -5.53 11.61
C GLU A 136 -18.56 -5.83 10.54
N LEU A 137 -18.39 -4.89 9.60
CA LEU A 137 -17.41 -5.04 8.53
C LEU A 137 -15.97 -5.13 9.06
N PHE A 138 -15.57 -4.24 9.99
CA PHE A 138 -14.21 -4.28 10.53
C PHE A 138 -13.94 -5.56 11.33
N GLN A 139 -14.94 -6.06 12.07
CA GLN A 139 -14.86 -7.35 12.74
C GLN A 139 -14.68 -8.50 11.73
N GLN A 140 -15.46 -8.51 10.66
CA GLN A 140 -15.37 -9.51 9.60
C GLN A 140 -14.01 -9.46 8.88
N ALA A 141 -13.55 -8.27 8.49
CA ALA A 141 -12.27 -8.08 7.84
C ALA A 141 -11.10 -8.54 8.72
N SER A 142 -11.12 -8.18 10.01
CA SER A 142 -10.12 -8.62 10.99
C SER A 142 -10.12 -10.15 11.16
N SER A 143 -11.31 -10.79 11.11
CA SER A 143 -11.43 -12.26 11.26
C SER A 143 -10.76 -13.06 10.12
N VAL A 144 -10.57 -12.45 8.94
CA VAL A 144 -9.83 -13.04 7.81
C VAL A 144 -8.43 -12.43 7.64
N GLY A 145 -7.94 -11.74 8.67
CA GLY A 145 -6.58 -11.22 8.75
C GLY A 145 -6.28 -10.01 7.87
N LEU A 146 -7.30 -9.31 7.37
CA LEU A 146 -7.09 -8.05 6.65
C LEU A 146 -6.60 -6.96 7.60
N THR A 147 -5.66 -6.14 7.14
CA THR A 147 -4.88 -5.23 8.00
C THR A 147 -5.04 -3.76 7.68
N VAL A 148 -5.47 -3.43 6.45
CA VAL A 148 -5.64 -2.04 6.00
C VAL A 148 -6.92 -1.90 5.18
N CYS A 149 -7.70 -0.87 5.50
CA CYS A 149 -8.89 -0.47 4.76
C CYS A 149 -8.61 0.84 4.02
N ARG A 150 -8.94 0.89 2.73
CA ARG A 150 -8.97 2.13 1.96
C ARG A 150 -10.40 2.64 1.88
N THR A 151 -10.63 3.89 2.32
CA THR A 151 -11.96 4.48 2.45
C THR A 151 -11.93 5.99 2.28
N TRP A 152 -13.02 6.58 1.81
CA TRP A 152 -13.07 8.01 1.49
C TRP A 152 -13.04 8.91 2.73
N ALA A 153 -12.13 9.89 2.72
CA ALA A 153 -12.17 11.04 3.63
C ALA A 153 -12.83 12.27 2.97
N PHE A 154 -13.65 12.05 1.94
CA PHE A 154 -14.41 13.07 1.23
C PHE A 154 -15.86 12.62 0.99
N ASN A 155 -16.74 13.60 0.88
CA ASN A 155 -18.05 13.52 0.23
C ASN A 155 -18.46 14.96 -0.07
N ASP A 156 -18.28 15.40 -1.31
CA ASP A 156 -18.33 16.80 -1.71
C ASP A 156 -19.71 17.14 -2.29
N GLY A 157 -20.49 17.96 -1.56
CA GLY A 157 -21.74 18.53 -2.05
C GLY A 157 -22.89 17.54 -2.36
N GLN A 158 -22.74 16.25 -2.01
CA GLN A 158 -23.77 15.22 -2.23
C GLN A 158 -24.65 14.97 -1.00
N TRP A 159 -25.55 13.99 -1.10
CA TRP A 159 -26.28 13.46 0.06
C TRP A 159 -25.30 12.97 1.14
N ARG A 160 -25.52 13.41 2.39
CA ARG A 160 -24.59 13.22 3.53
C ARG A 160 -23.18 13.74 3.25
N ALA A 161 -23.06 14.87 2.57
CA ALA A 161 -21.79 15.54 2.31
C ALA A 161 -21.01 15.77 3.61
N LEU A 162 -19.72 15.43 3.57
CA LEU A 162 -18.75 15.87 4.56
C LEU A 162 -18.47 17.36 4.34
N GLN A 163 -18.19 17.75 3.10
CA GLN A 163 -17.97 19.14 2.70
C GLN A 163 -19.16 19.62 1.86
N LYS A 164 -19.99 20.49 2.44
CA LYS A 164 -21.24 20.98 1.83
C LYS A 164 -20.98 22.04 0.75
N SER A 165 -20.01 22.90 1.02
CA SER A 165 -19.46 23.91 0.11
C SER A 165 -18.00 24.15 0.49
N PRO A 166 -17.20 24.90 -0.29
CA PRO A 166 -15.78 25.07 0.01
C PRO A 166 -15.55 25.54 1.44
N SER A 167 -14.79 24.74 2.21
CA SER A 167 -14.47 24.98 3.63
C SER A 167 -15.67 24.96 4.62
N VAL A 168 -16.85 24.51 4.21
CA VAL A 168 -18.03 24.36 5.08
C VAL A 168 -18.34 22.88 5.26
N TYR A 169 -18.18 22.40 6.49
CA TYR A 169 -18.31 20.98 6.83
C TYR A 169 -19.61 20.66 7.55
N ASP A 170 -20.06 19.43 7.40
CA ASP A 170 -21.07 18.85 8.26
C ASP A 170 -20.42 18.12 9.44
N GLU A 171 -20.57 18.68 10.64
CA GLU A 171 -19.91 18.16 11.84
C GLU A 171 -20.39 16.75 12.23
N GLU A 172 -21.66 16.41 11.96
CA GLU A 172 -22.17 15.07 12.27
C GLU A 172 -21.61 14.01 11.32
N VAL A 173 -21.41 14.38 10.05
CA VAL A 173 -20.69 13.52 9.08
C VAL A 173 -19.19 13.45 9.42
N PHE A 174 -18.59 14.53 9.91
CA PHE A 174 -17.18 14.49 10.35
C PHE A 174 -16.98 13.56 11.55
N LYS A 175 -17.88 13.61 12.55
CA LYS A 175 -17.90 12.65 13.67
C LYS A 175 -18.12 11.21 13.21
N ALA A 176 -18.80 11.00 12.09
CA ALA A 176 -18.91 9.68 11.49
C ALA A 176 -17.56 9.15 11.01
N LEU A 177 -16.72 10.01 10.41
CA LEU A 177 -15.34 9.65 10.09
C LEU A 177 -14.50 9.44 11.36
N ASP A 178 -14.72 10.25 12.41
CA ASP A 178 -14.07 10.04 13.73
C ASP A 178 -14.36 8.62 14.27
N PHE A 179 -15.62 8.18 14.15
CA PHE A 179 -16.06 6.84 14.51
C PHE A 179 -15.35 5.77 13.68
N VAL A 180 -15.28 5.94 12.35
CA VAL A 180 -14.57 5.00 11.46
C VAL A 180 -13.11 4.82 11.88
N VAL A 181 -12.38 5.92 12.15
CA VAL A 181 -10.99 5.85 12.63
C VAL A 181 -10.90 5.12 13.98
N SER A 182 -11.78 5.44 14.93
CA SER A 182 -11.77 4.80 16.25
C SER A 182 -12.08 3.30 16.19
N GLU A 183 -13.01 2.90 15.32
CA GLU A 183 -13.45 1.51 15.18
C GLU A 183 -12.40 0.69 14.41
N ALA A 184 -11.76 1.27 13.38
CA ALA A 184 -10.63 0.64 12.70
C ALA A 184 -9.51 0.29 13.70
N LYS A 185 -9.14 1.24 14.59
CA LYS A 185 -8.15 1.02 15.65
C LYS A 185 -8.52 -0.16 16.54
N LYS A 186 -9.78 -0.23 16.99
CA LYS A 186 -10.29 -1.29 17.86
C LYS A 186 -10.18 -2.69 17.24
N HIS A 187 -10.31 -2.78 15.92
CA HIS A 187 -10.17 -4.04 15.17
C HIS A 187 -8.79 -4.25 14.55
N LYS A 188 -7.80 -3.43 14.95
CA LYS A 188 -6.41 -3.48 14.46
C LYS A 188 -6.29 -3.34 12.94
N ILE A 189 -7.14 -2.49 12.36
CA ILE A 189 -7.13 -2.14 10.94
C ILE A 189 -6.60 -0.70 10.81
N ARG A 190 -5.69 -0.48 9.86
CA ARG A 190 -5.24 0.86 9.49
C ARG A 190 -6.00 1.43 8.30
N LEU A 191 -5.94 2.73 8.09
CA LEU A 191 -6.72 3.42 7.06
C LEU A 191 -5.86 4.13 6.00
N ILE A 192 -6.11 3.87 4.71
CA ILE A 192 -5.72 4.79 3.64
C ILE A 192 -6.90 5.71 3.37
N LEU A 193 -6.65 7.01 3.40
CA LEU A 193 -7.68 8.05 3.32
C LEU A 193 -7.47 8.93 2.09
N PRO A 194 -8.15 8.63 0.96
CA PRO A 194 -8.20 9.49 -0.21
C PRO A 194 -8.97 10.76 0.08
N LEU A 195 -8.44 11.88 -0.41
CA LEU A 195 -8.85 13.24 -0.03
C LEU A 195 -9.80 13.90 -1.04
N VAL A 196 -9.95 13.35 -2.24
CA VAL A 196 -10.92 13.78 -3.26
C VAL A 196 -11.07 12.68 -4.31
N ASN A 197 -12.14 12.71 -5.11
CA ASN A 197 -12.36 11.80 -6.23
C ASN A 197 -12.10 12.47 -7.59
N ASN A 198 -11.60 11.71 -8.56
CA ASN A 198 -11.67 12.09 -9.97
C ASN A 198 -13.09 11.97 -10.53
N TRP A 199 -13.84 10.96 -10.09
CA TRP A 199 -15.19 10.67 -10.55
C TRP A 199 -16.26 11.47 -9.81
N ASP A 200 -17.47 11.50 -10.40
CA ASP A 200 -18.62 12.24 -9.87
C ASP A 200 -19.21 11.62 -8.60
N ALA A 201 -19.01 10.33 -8.37
CA ALA A 201 -19.49 9.64 -7.18
C ALA A 201 -18.85 10.28 -5.94
N TYR A 202 -19.69 10.68 -4.98
CA TYR A 202 -19.28 11.44 -3.79
C TYR A 202 -18.67 12.82 -4.11
N GLY A 203 -19.01 13.38 -5.28
CA GLY A 203 -18.67 14.73 -5.71
C GLY A 203 -17.43 14.78 -6.60
N GLY A 204 -16.24 14.81 -6.00
CA GLY A 204 -14.97 14.83 -6.73
C GLY A 204 -14.66 16.14 -7.47
N LYS A 205 -13.69 16.09 -8.41
CA LYS A 205 -13.18 17.29 -9.11
C LYS A 205 -14.28 18.10 -9.81
N ALA A 206 -15.30 17.43 -10.34
CA ALA A 206 -16.44 18.07 -10.98
C ALA A 206 -17.22 18.97 -10.00
N GLN A 207 -17.37 18.54 -8.74
CA GLN A 207 -18.01 19.34 -7.71
C GLN A 207 -17.18 20.57 -7.32
N TYR A 208 -15.85 20.46 -7.28
CA TYR A 208 -14.98 21.62 -7.07
C TYR A 208 -15.11 22.64 -8.22
N VAL A 209 -15.14 22.17 -9.46
CA VAL A 209 -15.36 23.02 -10.64
C VAL A 209 -16.73 23.70 -10.57
N LYS A 210 -17.78 22.99 -10.15
CA LYS A 210 -19.12 23.56 -9.91
C LYS A 210 -19.08 24.68 -8.87
N TRP A 211 -18.45 24.45 -7.71
CA TRP A 211 -18.27 25.51 -6.71
C TRP A 211 -17.48 26.71 -7.24
N GLY A 212 -16.50 26.48 -8.11
CA GLY A 212 -15.79 27.56 -8.79
C GLY A 212 -16.70 28.38 -9.72
N LYS A 213 -17.53 27.72 -10.51
CA LYS A 213 -18.52 28.37 -11.39
C LYS A 213 -19.54 29.18 -10.60
N ASP A 214 -20.05 28.63 -9.50
CA ASP A 214 -20.99 29.31 -8.60
C ASP A 214 -20.35 30.56 -7.96
N ALA A 215 -19.02 30.56 -7.76
CA ALA A 215 -18.24 31.70 -7.31
C ALA A 215 -17.85 32.69 -8.43
N GLY A 216 -18.35 32.49 -9.66
CA GLY A 216 -18.12 33.39 -10.80
C GLY A 216 -16.85 33.11 -11.62
N LEU A 217 -16.18 31.97 -11.42
CA LEU A 217 -15.03 31.58 -12.24
C LEU A 217 -15.47 31.11 -13.63
N ASN A 218 -14.77 31.57 -14.66
CA ASN A 218 -14.95 31.10 -16.03
C ASN A 218 -14.16 29.78 -16.25
N LEU A 219 -14.80 28.66 -15.95
CA LEU A 219 -14.21 27.31 -16.05
C LEU A 219 -14.89 26.51 -17.16
N THR A 220 -14.09 25.86 -18.00
CA THR A 220 -14.57 25.17 -19.21
C THR A 220 -14.39 23.65 -19.14
N SER A 221 -13.55 23.15 -18.22
CA SER A 221 -13.27 21.72 -18.06
C SER A 221 -13.24 21.32 -16.59
N ASN A 222 -13.57 20.05 -16.31
CA ASN A 222 -13.36 19.48 -14.98
C ASN A 222 -11.87 19.42 -14.62
N ASP A 223 -10.97 19.37 -15.61
CA ASP A 223 -9.52 19.38 -15.40
C ASP A 223 -8.97 20.76 -15.05
N ASP A 224 -9.79 21.81 -15.07
CA ASP A 224 -9.42 23.11 -14.50
C ASP A 224 -9.15 22.98 -12.99
N PHE A 225 -9.68 21.93 -12.34
CA PHE A 225 -9.32 21.54 -10.97
C PHE A 225 -7.81 21.47 -10.73
N PHE A 226 -7.03 20.95 -11.69
CA PHE A 226 -5.59 20.77 -11.54
C PHE A 226 -4.77 22.04 -11.70
N SER A 227 -5.35 23.12 -12.25
CA SER A 227 -4.59 24.31 -12.64
C SER A 227 -5.12 25.62 -12.07
N ASN A 228 -6.43 25.73 -11.87
CA ASN A 228 -7.05 26.95 -11.36
C ASN A 228 -6.63 27.21 -9.90
N PRO A 229 -6.02 28.38 -9.58
CA PRO A 229 -5.54 28.68 -8.24
C PRO A 229 -6.62 28.62 -7.16
N THR A 230 -7.84 29.06 -7.46
CA THR A 230 -8.96 29.04 -6.51
C THR A 230 -9.39 27.60 -6.21
N LEU A 231 -9.53 26.75 -7.21
CA LEU A 231 -9.90 25.34 -7.00
C LEU A 231 -8.81 24.58 -6.22
N LYS A 232 -7.53 24.83 -6.55
CA LYS A 232 -6.40 24.32 -5.76
C LYS A 232 -6.46 24.80 -4.31
N SER A 233 -6.87 26.05 -4.06
CA SER A 233 -7.02 26.58 -2.70
C SER A 233 -8.15 25.89 -1.92
N TYR A 234 -9.26 25.53 -2.58
CA TYR A 234 -10.34 24.77 -1.96
C TYR A 234 -9.87 23.38 -1.55
N TYR A 235 -9.16 22.67 -2.43
CA TYR A 235 -8.56 21.37 -2.10
C TYR A 235 -7.58 21.49 -0.93
N LYS A 236 -6.67 22.47 -0.96
CA LYS A 236 -5.71 22.71 0.14
C LYS A 236 -6.39 23.03 1.48
N ALA A 237 -7.52 23.74 1.46
CA ALA A 237 -8.31 23.98 2.66
C ALA A 237 -8.95 22.69 3.17
N HIS A 238 -9.41 21.81 2.27
CA HIS A 238 -9.91 20.49 2.62
C HIS A 238 -8.84 19.60 3.27
N VAL A 239 -7.69 19.45 2.61
CA VAL A 239 -6.53 18.72 3.15
C VAL A 239 -6.19 19.20 4.56
N LYS A 240 -6.06 20.51 4.76
CA LYS A 240 -5.73 21.06 6.08
C LYS A 240 -6.79 20.71 7.12
N THR A 241 -8.07 20.81 6.76
CA THR A 241 -9.18 20.53 7.68
C THR A 241 -9.17 19.06 8.11
N VAL A 242 -9.02 18.12 7.16
CA VAL A 242 -9.00 16.68 7.46
C VAL A 242 -7.78 16.29 8.28
N LEU A 243 -6.56 16.67 7.84
CA LEU A 243 -5.32 16.27 8.53
C LEU A 243 -5.25 16.82 9.96
N THR A 244 -5.77 18.02 10.20
CA THR A 244 -5.72 18.66 11.52
C THR A 244 -6.97 18.42 12.38
N ARG A 245 -7.94 17.63 11.90
CA ARG A 245 -9.11 17.21 12.68
C ARG A 245 -8.66 16.55 13.97
N VAL A 246 -9.18 17.01 15.10
CA VAL A 246 -9.09 16.29 16.38
C VAL A 246 -10.26 15.33 16.45
N ASN A 247 -9.97 14.03 16.50
CA ASN A 247 -10.99 13.01 16.59
C ASN A 247 -11.81 13.19 17.88
N THR A 248 -13.13 13.30 17.78
CA THR A 248 -14.00 13.56 18.95
C THR A 248 -14.12 12.39 19.93
N LEU A 249 -13.72 11.18 19.53
CA LEU A 249 -13.78 9.97 20.35
C LEU A 249 -12.43 9.62 20.98
N THR A 250 -11.33 9.83 20.24
CA THR A 250 -9.97 9.46 20.71
C THR A 250 -9.19 10.66 21.25
N ASN A 251 -9.63 11.89 20.95
CA ASN A 251 -8.93 13.14 21.27
C ASN A 251 -7.51 13.22 20.68
N VAL A 252 -7.26 12.50 19.58
CA VAL A 252 -6.00 12.52 18.81
C VAL A 252 -6.24 13.25 17.50
N SER A 253 -5.32 14.14 17.11
CA SER A 253 -5.35 14.74 15.77
C SER A 253 -5.07 13.68 14.71
N TYR A 254 -5.79 13.72 13.58
CA TYR A 254 -5.64 12.70 12.53
C TYR A 254 -4.19 12.56 12.05
N LYS A 255 -3.47 13.67 11.84
CA LYS A 255 -2.05 13.66 11.49
C LYS A 255 -1.10 13.04 12.53
N ASP A 256 -1.60 12.77 13.74
CA ASP A 256 -0.86 12.16 14.84
C ASP A 256 -1.45 10.77 15.22
N ASP A 257 -2.49 10.27 14.53
CA ASP A 257 -3.14 9.00 14.83
C ASP A 257 -2.57 7.82 13.99
N PRO A 258 -1.80 6.89 14.59
CA PRO A 258 -1.17 5.77 13.89
C PRO A 258 -2.13 4.72 13.32
N THR A 259 -3.43 4.89 13.53
CA THR A 259 -4.47 4.16 12.82
C THR A 259 -4.54 4.56 11.35
N ILE A 260 -4.12 5.77 10.99
CA ILE A 260 -4.01 6.17 9.59
C ILE A 260 -2.69 5.59 9.05
N PHE A 261 -2.79 4.83 7.96
CA PHE A 261 -1.66 4.27 7.22
C PHE A 261 -1.03 5.34 6.33
N ALA A 262 -1.87 5.99 5.51
CA ALA A 262 -1.44 7.00 4.55
C ALA A 262 -2.60 7.92 4.16
N TRP A 263 -2.20 9.09 3.67
CA TRP A 263 -3.05 9.95 2.87
C TRP A 263 -2.93 9.57 1.39
N GLU A 264 -4.01 9.73 0.64
CA GLU A 264 -4.01 9.61 -0.82
C GLU A 264 -4.52 10.91 -1.44
N LEU A 265 -3.76 11.46 -2.40
CA LEU A 265 -4.08 12.77 -2.97
C LEU A 265 -5.46 12.81 -3.62
N MET A 266 -5.76 11.83 -4.47
CA MET A 266 -7.01 11.74 -5.21
C MET A 266 -7.25 10.30 -5.68
N ASN A 267 -8.49 9.81 -5.59
CA ASN A 267 -8.86 8.56 -6.23
C ASN A 267 -8.86 8.72 -7.77
N GLU A 268 -8.03 7.93 -8.45
CA GLU A 268 -7.94 7.75 -9.91
C GLU A 268 -7.84 9.07 -10.71
N PRO A 269 -6.86 9.96 -10.44
CA PRO A 269 -6.73 11.24 -11.12
C PRO A 269 -6.54 11.04 -12.62
N ARG A 270 -7.41 11.67 -13.42
CA ARG A 270 -7.28 11.76 -14.88
C ARG A 270 -7.35 13.20 -15.34
N CYS A 271 -6.48 13.59 -16.26
CA CYS A 271 -6.39 14.92 -16.87
C CYS A 271 -6.38 14.82 -18.40
N GLU A 272 -7.52 14.45 -18.98
CA GLU A 272 -7.69 14.23 -20.43
C GLU A 272 -7.43 15.47 -21.27
N SER A 273 -7.61 16.67 -20.70
CA SER A 273 -7.29 17.94 -21.37
C SER A 273 -5.78 18.15 -21.61
N ASP A 274 -4.91 17.35 -20.99
CA ASP A 274 -3.46 17.40 -21.21
C ASP A 274 -2.82 16.00 -21.21
N PRO A 275 -2.86 15.28 -22.34
CA PRO A 275 -2.21 13.98 -22.50
C PRO A 275 -0.67 14.00 -22.31
N SER A 276 -0.02 15.16 -22.36
CA SER A 276 1.41 15.26 -22.00
C SER A 276 1.66 14.98 -20.51
N GLY A 277 0.59 15.09 -19.70
CA GLY A 277 0.57 14.91 -18.25
C GLY A 277 1.28 15.99 -17.45
N ASN A 278 1.66 17.10 -18.08
CA ASN A 278 2.37 18.19 -17.41
C ASN A 278 1.47 18.89 -16.38
N LYS A 279 0.19 19.12 -16.70
CA LYS A 279 -0.78 19.73 -15.78
C LYS A 279 -0.95 18.88 -14.52
N LEU A 280 -1.17 17.57 -14.68
CA LEU A 280 -1.33 16.66 -13.55
C LEU A 280 -0.03 16.52 -12.75
N GLN A 281 1.13 16.40 -13.42
CA GLN A 281 2.42 16.34 -12.75
C GLN A 281 2.70 17.57 -11.87
N ALA A 282 2.42 18.78 -12.38
CA ALA A 282 2.59 20.01 -11.63
C ALA A 282 1.67 20.06 -10.40
N TRP A 283 0.42 19.60 -10.54
CA TRP A 283 -0.52 19.50 -9.43
C TRP A 283 -0.05 18.50 -8.36
N ILE A 284 0.41 17.31 -8.76
CA ILE A 284 0.94 16.29 -7.83
C ILE A 284 2.13 16.85 -7.04
N GLN A 285 3.09 17.48 -7.72
CA GLN A 285 4.27 18.08 -7.07
C GLN A 285 3.88 19.17 -6.06
N GLU A 286 2.90 20.00 -6.38
CA GLU A 286 2.41 21.04 -5.50
C GLU A 286 1.66 20.47 -4.28
N MET A 287 0.73 19.53 -4.51
CA MET A 287 -0.12 19.01 -3.44
C MET A 287 0.63 18.05 -2.52
N ALA A 288 1.56 17.24 -3.03
CA ALA A 288 2.35 16.35 -2.20
C ALA A 288 3.20 17.11 -1.18
N VAL A 289 3.88 18.16 -1.62
CA VAL A 289 4.66 19.05 -0.74
C VAL A 289 3.74 19.75 0.27
N TYR A 290 2.55 20.19 -0.15
CA TYR A 290 1.60 20.84 0.75
C TYR A 290 1.09 19.90 1.85
N VAL A 291 0.68 18.68 1.51
CA VAL A 291 0.27 17.66 2.50
C VAL A 291 1.41 17.41 3.50
N LYS A 292 2.62 17.15 3.01
CA LYS A 292 3.81 16.90 3.86
C LYS A 292 4.22 18.08 4.73
N SER A 293 3.87 19.31 4.36
CA SER A 293 4.11 20.49 5.19
C SER A 293 3.20 20.56 6.43
N ILE A 294 2.05 19.88 6.39
CA ILE A 294 1.08 19.80 7.50
C ILE A 294 1.33 18.55 8.34
N ASP A 295 1.57 17.44 7.65
CA ASP A 295 1.80 16.11 8.21
C ASP A 295 3.05 15.45 7.59
N PRO A 296 4.21 15.57 8.25
CA PRO A 296 5.43 14.89 7.83
C PRO A 296 5.51 13.43 8.31
N ASN A 297 4.55 12.96 9.12
CA ASN A 297 4.61 11.66 9.81
C ASN A 297 4.01 10.54 8.96
N HIS A 298 2.80 10.73 8.45
CA HIS A 298 2.11 9.71 7.66
C HIS A 298 2.70 9.55 6.27
N LEU A 299 2.58 8.34 5.71
CA LEU A 299 2.90 8.10 4.32
C LEU A 299 1.92 8.84 3.39
N LEU A 300 2.37 9.16 2.18
CA LEU A 300 1.56 9.78 1.14
C LEU A 300 1.72 9.05 -0.18
N GLU A 301 0.60 8.88 -0.87
CA GLU A 301 0.52 8.35 -2.22
C GLU A 301 -0.43 9.18 -3.10
N ILE A 302 -0.52 8.86 -4.39
CA ILE A 302 -1.19 9.71 -5.38
C ILE A 302 -2.65 9.27 -5.63
N GLY A 303 -2.87 7.96 -5.75
CA GLY A 303 -4.14 7.29 -6.07
C GLY A 303 -4.30 6.97 -7.56
N VAL A 304 -3.19 6.85 -8.31
CA VAL A 304 -3.25 6.59 -9.75
C VAL A 304 -3.60 5.14 -10.05
N GLU A 305 -4.29 4.94 -11.17
CA GLU A 305 -4.58 3.59 -11.70
C GLU A 305 -3.31 2.88 -12.19
N GLY A 306 -2.26 3.63 -12.51
CA GLY A 306 -0.95 3.11 -12.92
C GLY A 306 -0.61 3.30 -14.39
N PHE A 307 -1.41 4.00 -15.19
CA PHE A 307 -1.09 4.11 -16.63
C PHE A 307 0.26 4.76 -16.92
N TYR A 308 1.01 4.13 -17.82
CA TYR A 308 2.27 4.66 -18.33
C TYR A 308 2.02 5.79 -19.32
N GLY A 309 2.82 6.85 -19.19
CA GLY A 309 2.75 8.04 -20.01
C GLY A 309 3.99 8.23 -20.89
N PRO A 310 4.14 9.42 -21.50
CA PRO A 310 5.18 9.68 -22.49
C PRO A 310 6.62 9.64 -21.93
N SER A 311 6.84 9.64 -20.60
CA SER A 311 8.19 9.55 -20.03
C SER A 311 8.87 8.22 -20.29
N LYS A 312 8.10 7.15 -20.53
CA LYS A 312 8.60 5.78 -20.78
C LYS A 312 7.77 5.08 -21.87
N PRO A 313 7.98 5.45 -23.15
CA PRO A 313 7.22 4.90 -24.27
C PRO A 313 7.27 3.36 -24.35
N ASP A 314 8.39 2.74 -23.98
CA ASP A 314 8.54 1.27 -24.03
C ASP A 314 7.64 0.55 -23.02
N ARG A 315 7.18 1.22 -21.95
CA ARG A 315 6.26 0.64 -20.96
C ARG A 315 4.78 0.77 -21.35
N VAL A 316 4.47 1.61 -22.34
CA VAL A 316 3.09 1.84 -22.81
C VAL A 316 2.44 0.56 -23.33
N GLN A 317 3.21 -0.43 -23.80
CA GLN A 317 2.69 -1.73 -24.22
C GLN A 317 1.97 -2.51 -23.10
N PHE A 318 2.21 -2.16 -21.83
CA PHE A 318 1.51 -2.76 -20.69
C PHE A 318 0.18 -2.07 -20.38
N ASN A 319 -0.08 -0.86 -20.90
CA ASN A 319 -1.37 -0.21 -20.72
C ASN A 319 -2.49 -1.07 -21.33
N PRO A 320 -3.70 -1.08 -20.71
CA PRO A 320 -4.77 -1.96 -21.16
C PRO A 320 -5.32 -1.60 -22.55
N ASN A 321 -5.21 -0.34 -22.95
CA ASN A 321 -5.69 0.18 -24.23
C ASN A 321 -4.99 1.51 -24.57
N THR A 322 -5.28 2.05 -25.76
CA THR A 322 -4.70 3.33 -26.23
C THR A 322 -5.23 4.55 -25.48
N TYR A 323 -6.46 4.48 -24.95
CA TYR A 323 -7.07 5.57 -24.20
C TYR A 323 -6.38 5.80 -22.85
N ALA A 324 -5.81 4.77 -22.22
CA ALA A 324 -4.98 4.90 -21.02
C ALA A 324 -3.78 5.86 -21.19
N GLN A 325 -3.31 6.12 -22.42
CA GLN A 325 -2.25 7.11 -22.69
C GLN A 325 -2.77 8.56 -22.79
N GLN A 326 -4.08 8.73 -22.89
CA GLN A 326 -4.72 10.02 -23.17
C GLN A 326 -5.20 10.72 -21.89
N VAL A 327 -5.14 10.04 -20.75
CA VAL A 327 -5.69 10.54 -19.48
C VAL A 327 -4.68 11.35 -18.65
N GLY A 328 -3.51 11.69 -19.20
CA GLY A 328 -2.55 12.61 -18.59
C GLY A 328 -1.77 12.07 -17.37
N THR A 329 -1.95 10.80 -17.00
CA THR A 329 -1.13 10.12 -15.99
C THR A 329 0.18 9.61 -16.59
N ASP A 330 1.20 9.47 -15.76
CA ASP A 330 2.49 8.88 -16.12
C ASP A 330 3.10 8.22 -14.88
N PHE A 331 2.87 6.91 -14.71
CA PHE A 331 3.24 6.17 -13.49
C PHE A 331 4.65 6.49 -12.98
N ILE A 332 5.66 6.45 -13.85
CA ILE A 332 7.06 6.63 -13.42
C ILE A 332 7.32 8.09 -13.05
N ARG A 333 6.88 9.05 -13.88
CA ARG A 333 7.10 10.48 -13.63
C ARG A 333 6.31 10.98 -12.41
N ASN A 334 5.09 10.51 -12.23
CA ASN A 334 4.22 10.88 -11.12
C ASN A 334 4.86 10.49 -9.78
N HIS A 335 5.34 9.25 -9.66
CA HIS A 335 5.94 8.75 -8.42
C HIS A 335 7.37 9.23 -8.15
N GLN A 336 7.99 10.00 -9.05
CA GLN A 336 9.23 10.74 -8.78
C GLN A 336 8.98 12.07 -8.05
N ALA A 337 7.72 12.48 -7.85
CA ALA A 337 7.39 13.71 -7.15
C ALA A 337 7.84 13.67 -5.68
N LEU A 338 8.45 14.78 -5.22
CA LEU A 338 8.87 14.92 -3.83
C LEU A 338 7.66 14.84 -2.88
N GLY A 339 7.78 14.01 -1.85
CA GLY A 339 6.74 13.81 -0.84
C GLY A 339 5.85 12.58 -1.09
N VAL A 340 5.92 11.96 -2.27
CA VAL A 340 5.27 10.66 -2.54
C VAL A 340 6.15 9.53 -1.99
N ASP A 341 5.58 8.69 -1.14
CA ASP A 341 6.32 7.67 -0.39
C ASP A 341 6.24 6.28 -1.02
N PHE A 342 5.12 5.94 -1.63
CA PHE A 342 4.89 4.66 -2.29
C PHE A 342 3.99 4.83 -3.50
N ALA A 343 4.00 3.81 -4.36
CA ALA A 343 3.21 3.79 -5.58
C ALA A 343 1.90 3.01 -5.41
N SER A 344 0.87 3.46 -6.11
CA SER A 344 -0.42 2.77 -6.23
C SER A 344 -0.73 2.44 -7.69
N VAL A 345 -1.44 1.33 -7.87
CA VAL A 345 -1.86 0.77 -9.16
C VAL A 345 -3.21 0.10 -8.98
N HIS A 346 -4.14 0.28 -9.92
CA HIS A 346 -5.44 -0.37 -9.90
C HIS A 346 -5.54 -1.44 -11.00
N ILE A 347 -6.51 -2.34 -10.91
CA ILE A 347 -6.69 -3.45 -11.87
C ILE A 347 -8.18 -3.73 -12.11
N TYR A 348 -8.70 -3.23 -13.22
CA TYR A 348 -10.05 -3.52 -13.71
C TYR A 348 -10.00 -4.13 -15.11
N ALA A 349 -9.49 -5.35 -15.20
CA ALA A 349 -9.28 -6.01 -16.49
C ALA A 349 -10.61 -6.14 -17.27
N ASP A 350 -11.69 -6.49 -16.59
CA ASP A 350 -13.03 -6.54 -17.17
C ASP A 350 -13.47 -5.23 -17.84
N SER A 351 -13.23 -4.10 -17.19
CA SER A 351 -13.63 -2.78 -17.67
C SER A 351 -12.67 -2.21 -18.71
N TRP A 352 -11.38 -2.56 -18.62
CA TRP A 352 -10.34 -1.96 -19.44
C TRP A 352 -10.01 -2.74 -20.71
N ILE A 353 -10.10 -4.08 -20.67
CA ILE A 353 -9.75 -4.93 -21.81
C ILE A 353 -10.99 -5.56 -22.47
N SER A 354 -11.93 -6.14 -21.70
CA SER A 354 -13.16 -6.73 -22.23
C SER A 354 -14.14 -7.14 -21.14
N GLN A 355 -15.43 -6.82 -21.30
CA GLN A 355 -16.48 -7.29 -20.38
C GLN A 355 -16.78 -8.80 -20.49
N SER A 356 -16.20 -9.49 -21.49
CA SER A 356 -16.34 -10.95 -21.63
C SER A 356 -15.13 -11.63 -21.01
N ILE A 357 -15.32 -12.20 -19.83
CA ILE A 357 -14.29 -12.89 -19.07
C ILE A 357 -13.61 -13.99 -19.91
N SER A 358 -12.28 -14.00 -19.88
CA SER A 358 -11.42 -14.92 -20.63
C SER A 358 -10.00 -14.98 -20.04
N ASP A 359 -9.20 -15.96 -20.46
CA ASP A 359 -7.80 -16.13 -20.02
C ASP A 359 -6.92 -14.89 -20.29
N ALA A 360 -7.29 -14.06 -21.27
CA ALA A 360 -6.59 -12.81 -21.56
C ALA A 360 -6.54 -11.85 -20.36
N HIS A 361 -7.57 -11.86 -19.50
CA HIS A 361 -7.62 -11.08 -18.27
C HIS A 361 -6.50 -11.48 -17.31
N ILE A 362 -6.32 -12.78 -17.10
CA ILE A 362 -5.29 -13.29 -16.19
C ILE A 362 -3.89 -12.99 -16.72
N GLN A 363 -3.68 -13.07 -18.04
CA GLN A 363 -2.39 -12.70 -18.64
C GLN A 363 -2.11 -11.21 -18.53
N PHE A 364 -3.11 -10.35 -18.78
CA PHE A 364 -3.00 -8.91 -18.58
C PHE A 364 -2.65 -8.58 -17.12
N VAL A 365 -3.36 -9.16 -16.15
CA VAL A 365 -3.10 -8.92 -14.71
C VAL A 365 -1.65 -9.25 -14.37
N LYS A 366 -1.13 -10.40 -14.81
CA LYS A 366 0.25 -10.80 -14.54
C LYS A 366 1.26 -9.83 -15.14
N SER A 367 1.13 -9.48 -16.42
CA SER A 367 2.08 -8.59 -17.09
C SER A 367 2.01 -7.17 -16.52
N TRP A 368 0.80 -6.68 -16.25
CA TRP A 368 0.53 -5.40 -15.60
C TRP A 368 1.22 -5.33 -14.24
N MET A 369 0.98 -6.30 -13.35
CA MET A 369 1.56 -6.31 -12.02
C MET A 369 3.10 -6.43 -12.06
N GLN A 370 3.64 -7.29 -12.91
CA GLN A 370 5.09 -7.49 -13.02
C GLN A 370 5.79 -6.21 -13.46
N ALA A 371 5.29 -5.53 -14.51
CA ALA A 371 5.86 -4.28 -14.99
C ALA A 371 5.89 -3.20 -13.89
N HIS A 372 4.80 -3.05 -13.14
CA HIS A 372 4.72 -2.06 -12.07
C HIS A 372 5.61 -2.39 -10.87
N ILE A 373 5.73 -3.67 -10.50
CA ILE A 373 6.67 -4.10 -9.46
C ILE A 373 8.10 -3.77 -9.87
N GLU A 374 8.51 -4.11 -11.10
CA GLU A 374 9.86 -3.80 -11.62
C GLU A 374 10.16 -2.29 -11.61
N ASP A 375 9.21 -1.47 -12.04
CA ASP A 375 9.41 -0.03 -12.08
C ASP A 375 9.41 0.59 -10.67
N ALA A 376 8.59 0.08 -9.75
CA ALA A 376 8.63 0.47 -8.34
C ALA A 376 9.96 0.06 -7.67
N GLU A 377 10.56 -1.06 -8.07
CA GLU A 377 11.90 -1.46 -7.62
C GLU A 377 12.95 -0.47 -8.09
N THR A 378 12.85 -0.02 -9.35
CA THR A 378 13.75 1.00 -9.92
C THR A 378 13.57 2.35 -9.23
N LEU A 379 12.35 2.70 -8.83
CA LEU A 379 12.04 3.90 -8.06
C LEU A 379 12.46 3.78 -6.58
N GLY A 380 12.79 2.58 -6.10
CA GLY A 380 13.19 2.34 -4.71
C GLY A 380 12.05 2.53 -3.71
N MET A 381 10.81 2.26 -4.11
CA MET A 381 9.63 2.43 -3.27
C MET A 381 8.72 1.20 -3.25
N PRO A 382 7.90 1.02 -2.20
CA PRO A 382 6.82 0.04 -2.20
C PRO A 382 5.81 0.35 -3.31
N VAL A 383 5.16 -0.68 -3.83
CA VAL A 383 3.95 -0.54 -4.65
C VAL A 383 2.81 -1.35 -4.05
N VAL A 384 1.62 -0.75 -4.04
CA VAL A 384 0.36 -1.40 -3.66
C VAL A 384 -0.55 -1.51 -4.87
N PHE A 385 -1.29 -2.61 -4.95
CA PHE A 385 -2.40 -2.76 -5.88
C PHE A 385 -3.67 -2.29 -5.16
N GLY A 386 -3.94 -0.99 -5.26
CA GLY A 386 -4.90 -0.22 -4.45
C GLY A 386 -6.37 -0.54 -4.74
N GLU A 387 -6.67 -1.08 -5.90
CA GLU A 387 -7.97 -1.63 -6.25
C GLU A 387 -7.79 -2.81 -7.22
N PHE A 388 -8.52 -3.89 -7.00
CA PHE A 388 -8.69 -4.96 -7.98
C PHE A 388 -9.98 -5.73 -7.69
N GLY A 389 -10.67 -6.15 -8.74
CA GLY A 389 -11.90 -6.93 -8.61
C GLY A 389 -12.36 -7.50 -9.95
N VAL A 390 -13.41 -8.31 -9.88
CA VAL A 390 -14.13 -8.78 -11.06
C VAL A 390 -15.62 -8.54 -10.83
N SER A 391 -16.28 -7.89 -11.79
CA SER A 391 -17.70 -7.59 -11.72
C SER A 391 -18.56 -8.86 -11.89
N ALA A 392 -19.47 -9.07 -10.96
CA ALA A 392 -20.50 -10.11 -11.02
C ALA A 392 -21.59 -9.81 -12.07
N LYS A 393 -21.59 -8.60 -12.64
CA LYS A 393 -22.54 -8.17 -13.67
C LYS A 393 -22.07 -8.54 -15.08
N ASP A 394 -20.85 -9.05 -15.23
CA ASP A 394 -20.23 -9.30 -16.51
C ASP A 394 -20.68 -10.59 -17.17
N GLY A 395 -20.66 -10.59 -18.52
CA GLY A 395 -20.98 -11.75 -19.32
C GLY A 395 -19.96 -12.87 -19.09
N GLY A 396 -20.43 -14.01 -18.58
CA GLY A 396 -19.57 -15.16 -18.28
C GLY A 396 -18.97 -15.15 -16.88
N TYR A 397 -19.38 -14.21 -16.02
CA TYR A 397 -19.00 -14.21 -14.62
C TYR A 397 -19.32 -15.55 -13.95
N ASN A 398 -18.34 -16.05 -13.20
CA ASN A 398 -18.51 -17.14 -12.28
C ASN A 398 -17.53 -16.97 -11.10
N SER A 399 -17.90 -17.51 -9.94
CA SER A 399 -17.09 -17.37 -8.72
C SER A 399 -15.70 -17.98 -8.84
N SER A 400 -15.54 -19.07 -9.62
CA SER A 400 -14.23 -19.70 -9.85
C SER A 400 -13.25 -18.79 -10.58
N PHE A 401 -13.74 -17.99 -11.54
CA PHE A 401 -12.92 -17.00 -12.23
C PHE A 401 -12.50 -15.88 -11.27
N ARG A 402 -13.41 -15.35 -10.45
CA ARG A 402 -13.07 -14.36 -9.42
C ARG A 402 -12.00 -14.90 -8.46
N ASP A 403 -12.16 -16.14 -8.01
CA ASP A 403 -11.19 -16.81 -7.14
C ASP A 403 -9.82 -16.99 -7.82
N THR A 404 -9.79 -17.34 -9.11
CA THR A 404 -8.57 -17.45 -9.92
C THR A 404 -7.89 -16.09 -10.10
N PHE A 405 -8.67 -15.04 -10.37
CA PHE A 405 -8.18 -13.67 -10.52
C PHE A 405 -7.54 -13.17 -9.22
N ILE A 406 -8.27 -13.26 -8.09
CA ILE A 406 -7.78 -12.84 -6.77
C ILE A 406 -6.53 -13.65 -6.38
N SER A 407 -6.55 -14.97 -6.61
CA SER A 407 -5.38 -15.83 -6.34
C SER A 407 -4.16 -15.44 -7.18
N THR A 408 -4.36 -14.99 -8.43
CA THR A 408 -3.28 -14.52 -9.31
C THR A 408 -2.65 -13.23 -8.76
N VAL A 409 -3.46 -12.27 -8.32
CA VAL A 409 -2.99 -11.02 -7.70
C VAL A 409 -2.19 -11.35 -6.43
N TYR A 410 -2.75 -12.15 -5.53
CA TYR A 410 -2.11 -12.54 -4.28
C TYR A 410 -0.80 -13.31 -4.49
N LYS A 411 -0.78 -14.26 -5.42
CA LYS A 411 0.44 -15.01 -5.76
C LYS A 411 1.53 -14.08 -6.29
N THR A 412 1.18 -13.14 -7.17
CA THR A 412 2.16 -12.22 -7.76
C THR A 412 2.81 -11.31 -6.71
N VAL A 413 2.02 -10.76 -5.78
CA VAL A 413 2.57 -9.97 -4.66
C VAL A 413 3.38 -10.85 -3.71
N LEU A 414 2.90 -12.04 -3.37
CA LEU A 414 3.63 -12.96 -2.49
C LEU A 414 4.99 -13.38 -3.08
N ASP A 415 5.06 -13.61 -4.38
CA ASP A 415 6.32 -13.93 -5.07
C ASP A 415 7.30 -12.76 -5.06
N SER A 416 6.80 -11.52 -5.10
CA SER A 416 7.61 -10.32 -4.85
C SER A 416 8.06 -10.26 -3.39
N THR A 417 7.15 -10.41 -2.43
CA THR A 417 7.43 -10.41 -0.98
C THR A 417 8.52 -11.42 -0.60
N ARG A 418 8.47 -12.64 -1.13
CA ARG A 418 9.47 -13.70 -0.89
C ARG A 418 10.89 -13.30 -1.28
N LYS A 419 11.03 -12.47 -2.31
CA LYS A 419 12.30 -11.94 -2.81
C LYS A 419 12.69 -10.61 -2.15
N GLY A 420 11.88 -10.14 -1.20
CA GLY A 420 12.00 -8.81 -0.60
C GLY A 420 11.76 -7.68 -1.61
N GLY A 421 10.96 -7.92 -2.66
CA GLY A 421 10.64 -6.99 -3.75
C GLY A 421 9.75 -5.81 -3.36
N SER A 422 9.40 -4.95 -4.34
CA SER A 422 8.57 -3.76 -4.11
C SER A 422 7.08 -4.04 -3.92
N GLY A 423 6.55 -5.15 -4.44
CA GLY A 423 5.15 -5.54 -4.27
C GLY A 423 4.83 -5.72 -2.79
N SER A 424 4.13 -4.74 -2.21
CA SER A 424 4.02 -4.57 -0.75
C SER A 424 2.58 -4.59 -0.24
N GLY A 425 1.58 -4.57 -1.12
CA GLY A 425 0.20 -4.62 -0.69
C GLY A 425 -0.82 -4.84 -1.79
N THR A 426 -2.00 -5.31 -1.40
CA THR A 426 -3.15 -5.54 -2.28
C THR A 426 -4.43 -5.13 -1.57
N PHE A 427 -5.37 -4.51 -2.29
CA PHE A 427 -6.63 -4.03 -1.75
C PHE A 427 -7.79 -4.48 -2.64
N VAL A 428 -8.55 -5.47 -2.19
CA VAL A 428 -9.68 -5.97 -2.97
C VAL A 428 -10.79 -4.91 -3.04
N TRP A 429 -11.29 -4.64 -4.24
CA TRP A 429 -12.50 -3.87 -4.47
C TRP A 429 -13.65 -4.88 -4.66
N GLN A 430 -14.59 -5.00 -3.73
CA GLN A 430 -14.71 -4.30 -2.43
C GLN A 430 -15.45 -5.15 -1.39
N LEU A 431 -15.26 -4.89 -0.09
CA LEU A 431 -15.92 -5.67 0.96
C LEU A 431 -17.24 -5.06 1.41
N PHE A 432 -18.27 -5.88 1.59
CA PHE A 432 -19.58 -5.44 2.05
C PHE A 432 -20.03 -6.29 3.25
N PRO A 433 -20.66 -5.68 4.28
CA PRO A 433 -21.41 -6.43 5.27
C PRO A 433 -22.72 -6.93 4.66
N GLU A 434 -23.45 -7.76 5.40
CA GLU A 434 -24.76 -8.23 4.91
C GLU A 434 -25.79 -7.09 4.87
N GLY A 435 -26.71 -7.13 3.90
CA GLY A 435 -27.84 -6.22 3.81
C GLY A 435 -27.52 -4.84 3.22
N THR A 436 -26.35 -4.66 2.61
CA THR A 436 -25.95 -3.42 1.89
C THR A 436 -25.87 -3.59 0.38
N ASP A 437 -26.54 -4.61 -0.17
CA ASP A 437 -26.55 -4.94 -1.61
C ASP A 437 -27.00 -3.78 -2.51
N TYR A 438 -27.79 -2.84 -1.98
CA TYR A 438 -28.25 -1.65 -2.71
C TYR A 438 -27.12 -0.66 -3.06
N MET A 439 -25.92 -0.83 -2.48
CA MET A 439 -24.73 -0.05 -2.81
C MET A 439 -23.74 -0.84 -3.69
N ASP A 440 -24.08 -2.05 -4.13
CA ASP A 440 -23.20 -2.91 -4.91
C ASP A 440 -23.08 -2.44 -6.37
N ASP A 441 -21.87 -2.02 -6.74
CA ASP A 441 -21.51 -1.64 -8.11
C ASP A 441 -21.27 -2.84 -9.04
N GLY A 442 -21.26 -4.06 -8.49
CA GLY A 442 -21.02 -5.32 -9.19
C GLY A 442 -19.82 -6.07 -8.62
N TYR A 443 -18.97 -5.41 -7.84
CA TYR A 443 -17.73 -5.99 -7.30
C TYR A 443 -17.84 -6.40 -5.82
N ALA A 444 -19.00 -6.26 -5.19
CA ALA A 444 -19.12 -6.53 -3.76
C ALA A 444 -18.79 -7.99 -3.40
N ILE A 445 -17.94 -8.14 -2.39
CA ILE A 445 -17.64 -9.40 -1.73
C ILE A 445 -18.20 -9.31 -0.32
N VAL A 446 -19.26 -10.08 -0.09
CA VAL A 446 -19.76 -10.35 1.27
C VAL A 446 -19.14 -11.67 1.72
N LEU A 447 -18.26 -11.63 2.73
CA LEU A 447 -17.42 -12.76 3.12
C LEU A 447 -18.24 -14.01 3.51
N SER A 448 -19.33 -13.84 4.24
CA SER A 448 -20.24 -14.92 4.64
C SER A 448 -20.91 -15.63 3.45
N ARG A 449 -21.12 -14.91 2.34
CA ARG A 449 -21.73 -15.43 1.10
C ARG A 449 -20.71 -15.89 0.06
N SER A 450 -19.42 -15.68 0.31
CA SER A 450 -18.32 -16.01 -0.60
C SER A 450 -17.24 -16.83 0.10
N PRO A 451 -17.55 -18.04 0.63
CA PRO A 451 -16.63 -18.80 1.46
C PRO A 451 -15.32 -19.18 0.75
N SER A 452 -15.35 -19.48 -0.56
CA SER A 452 -14.15 -19.77 -1.34
C SER A 452 -13.22 -18.55 -1.44
N THR A 453 -13.78 -17.40 -1.80
CA THR A 453 -13.06 -16.13 -1.85
C THR A 453 -12.54 -15.72 -0.46
N SER A 454 -13.35 -15.90 0.59
CA SER A 454 -12.97 -15.64 1.99
C SER A 454 -11.77 -16.49 2.43
N ASN A 455 -11.75 -17.78 2.07
CA ASN A 455 -10.63 -18.67 2.36
C ASN A 455 -9.35 -18.23 1.64
N ILE A 456 -9.45 -17.78 0.38
CA ILE A 456 -8.31 -17.26 -0.39
C ILE A 456 -7.73 -16.00 0.29
N ILE A 457 -8.59 -15.08 0.72
CA ILE A 457 -8.21 -13.87 1.46
C ILE A 457 -7.50 -14.24 2.77
N SER A 458 -8.10 -15.12 3.57
CA SER A 458 -7.56 -15.56 4.86
C SER A 458 -6.21 -16.27 4.72
N LEU A 459 -6.06 -17.13 3.71
CA LEU A 459 -4.81 -17.82 3.41
C LEU A 459 -3.70 -16.82 3.03
N GLN A 460 -4.01 -15.81 2.21
CA GLN A 460 -3.05 -14.78 1.86
C GLN A 460 -2.62 -13.96 3.09
N SER A 461 -3.58 -13.55 3.93
CA SER A 461 -3.29 -12.83 5.18
C SER A 461 -2.36 -13.64 6.09
N THR A 462 -2.61 -14.93 6.23
CA THR A 462 -1.77 -15.85 7.03
C THR A 462 -0.36 -15.94 6.46
N ARG A 463 -0.21 -16.04 5.14
CA ARG A 463 1.10 -16.08 4.47
C ARG A 463 1.88 -14.79 4.68
N LEU A 464 1.25 -13.62 4.55
CA LEU A 464 1.92 -12.33 4.77
C LEU A 464 2.28 -12.11 6.25
N MET A 465 1.48 -12.61 7.19
CA MET A 465 1.76 -12.51 8.62
C MET A 465 3.10 -13.16 9.00
N ILE A 466 3.47 -14.27 8.34
CA ILE A 466 4.77 -14.90 8.53
C ILE A 466 5.89 -13.91 8.23
N PHE A 467 5.82 -13.23 7.08
CA PHE A 467 6.83 -12.22 6.69
C PHE A 467 6.81 -10.99 7.60
N ASN A 468 5.64 -10.55 8.03
CA ASN A 468 5.50 -9.40 8.92
C ASN A 468 6.08 -9.68 10.33
N SER A 469 6.11 -10.95 10.74
CA SER A 469 6.72 -11.36 12.02
C SER A 469 8.25 -11.51 11.96
N LEU A 470 8.85 -11.46 10.75
CA LEU A 470 10.30 -11.58 10.61
C LEU A 470 10.96 -10.32 11.17
N CYS A 471 11.81 -10.51 12.19
CA CYS A 471 12.71 -9.44 12.63
C CYS A 471 13.58 -9.01 11.44
N SER A 472 13.85 -7.71 11.30
CA SER A 472 14.79 -7.24 10.28
C SER A 472 16.11 -8.02 10.40
N TRP A 473 16.48 -8.73 9.32
CA TRP A 473 17.60 -9.68 9.26
C TRP A 473 19.01 -9.07 9.49
N ASN A 474 19.09 -7.84 10.03
CA ASN A 474 20.33 -7.14 10.34
C ASN A 474 20.60 -6.92 11.83
N CYS A 475 19.83 -7.53 12.74
CA CYS A 475 20.22 -7.54 14.15
C CYS A 475 21.29 -8.62 14.41
N ARG A 476 22.57 -8.28 14.19
CA ARG A 476 23.63 -8.86 15.02
C ARG A 476 23.27 -8.50 16.47
N TRP A 477 23.20 -9.51 17.33
CA TRP A 477 22.84 -9.49 18.76
C TRP A 477 21.37 -9.81 19.09
N SER A 478 21.12 -11.13 19.20
CA SER A 478 20.18 -11.80 20.12
C SER A 478 18.76 -11.22 20.26
N CYS A 479 17.86 -11.56 19.35
CA CYS A 479 16.47 -11.78 19.75
C CYS A 479 16.44 -13.09 20.57
N ARG A 480 16.21 -12.98 21.89
CA ARG A 480 15.85 -14.15 22.70
C ARG A 480 14.58 -14.75 22.11
N LYS A 481 14.71 -15.90 21.44
CA LYS A 481 13.58 -16.75 21.02
C LYS A 481 12.64 -16.94 22.21
N LYS A 482 11.47 -16.31 22.15
CA LYS A 482 10.27 -16.80 22.82
C LYS A 482 9.26 -17.07 21.73
N ASN A 483 9.14 -18.34 21.32
CA ASN A 483 7.83 -18.95 21.12
C ASN A 483 7.93 -20.46 20.86
N ALA A 484 7.03 -21.17 21.54
CA ALA A 484 6.85 -22.60 21.61
C ALA A 484 6.25 -23.23 20.32
N LEU A 485 6.51 -22.64 19.15
CA LEU A 485 6.08 -23.14 17.85
C LEU A 485 7.18 -23.96 17.14
N HIS A 486 8.41 -23.93 17.65
CA HIS A 486 9.52 -24.69 17.08
C HIS A 486 9.40 -26.21 17.29
N HIS A 487 8.63 -26.66 18.29
CA HIS A 487 8.44 -28.07 18.61
C HIS A 487 7.33 -28.76 17.80
N PHE A 488 6.51 -28.02 17.06
CA PHE A 488 5.46 -28.60 16.21
C PHE A 488 5.90 -28.78 14.74
N LEU A 489 7.01 -28.17 14.34
CA LEU A 489 7.49 -28.19 12.94
C LEU A 489 8.74 -29.05 12.73
N PHE A 490 9.37 -29.53 13.81
CA PHE A 490 10.54 -30.41 13.76
C PHE A 490 10.43 -31.45 14.88
N PRO A 491 9.91 -32.66 14.62
CA PRO A 491 10.17 -33.80 15.49
C PRO A 491 11.64 -34.20 15.26
N ASP A 492 12.44 -34.20 16.33
CA ASP A 492 13.80 -34.71 16.32
C ASP A 492 13.82 -36.18 15.82
N GLU A 493 14.89 -36.55 15.10
CA GLU A 493 15.26 -37.94 14.79
C GLU A 493 15.32 -38.85 16.02
#